data_AF-A0A661ZW98-F1
#
_entry.id   AF-A0A661ZW98-F1
#
_cell.length_a   1.000
_cell.length_b   1.000
_cell.length_c   1.000
_cell.angle_alpha   90.00
_cell.angle_beta   90.00
_cell.angle_gamma   90.00
#
_symmetry.space_group_name_H-M   'P 1'
#
loop_
_entity.id
_entity.type
_entity.pdbx_description
1 polymer ?
#
loop_
_entity_poly.entity_id
_entity_poly.type
_entity_poly.pdbx_seq_one_letter_code
_entity_poly.pdbx_strand_id
1 'polypeptide(L)'
;LTIILFLTIMEAIHEGLALRGKNEGSARLGTIAGLVEMVKLTGMVTIILFLIYSDHYDDYLASPWHFWRWLVLQLVVGWLALRYGLFDWIHNICAGLDWKYIGKTKLYDKFLRKLMGKQPPFPFHFWTRIVLLGIGLGLILKL
;
A
#
# COMPACT_ATOMS: atom_id res chain seq x y z
N LEU A 1 6.13 10.97 5.79
CA LEU A 1 5.09 10.63 4.80
C LEU A 1 5.64 10.20 3.43
N THR A 2 6.42 11.05 2.75
CA THR A 2 6.95 10.78 1.40
C THR A 2 7.69 9.45 1.28
N ILE A 3 8.54 9.14 2.25
CA ILE A 3 9.31 7.90 2.27
C ILE A 3 8.39 6.67 2.47
N ILE A 4 7.37 6.77 3.32
CA ILE A 4 6.40 5.69 3.55
C ILE A 4 5.58 5.43 2.28
N LEU A 5 5.12 6.49 1.61
CA LEU A 5 4.43 6.39 0.32
C LEU A 5 5.33 5.75 -0.74
N PHE A 6 6.58 6.20 -0.84
CA PHE A 6 7.57 5.65 -1.75
C PHE A 6 7.79 4.15 -1.51
N LEU A 7 8.05 3.73 -0.27
CA LEU A 7 8.24 2.32 0.08
C LEU A 7 7.00 1.48 -0.22
N THR A 8 5.79 2.02 0.01
CA THR A 8 4.55 1.29 -0.25
C THR A 8 4.27 1.15 -1.75
N ILE A 9 4.61 2.17 -2.55
CA ILE A 9 4.56 2.09 -4.02
C ILE A 9 5.55 1.04 -4.53
N MET A 10 6.78 1.03 -4.01
CA MET A 10 7.79 0.05 -4.38
C MET A 10 7.37 -1.38 -4.02
N GLU A 11 6.70 -1.58 -2.87
CA GLU A 11 6.10 -2.88 -2.52
C GLU A 11 5.03 -3.30 -3.54
N ALA A 12 4.13 -2.41 -3.93
CA ALA A 12 3.09 -2.72 -4.90
C ALA A 12 3.68 -3.11 -6.28
N ILE A 13 4.74 -2.41 -6.71
CA ILE A 13 5.50 -2.72 -7.93
C ILE A 13 6.17 -4.09 -7.81
N HIS A 14 6.87 -4.35 -6.71
CA HIS A 14 7.54 -5.62 -6.43
C HIS A 14 6.54 -6.79 -6.46
N GLU A 15 5.46 -6.72 -5.67
CA GLU A 15 4.43 -7.76 -5.61
C GLU A 15 3.81 -8.01 -6.99
N GLY A 16 3.57 -6.94 -7.78
CA GLY A 16 3.00 -7.04 -9.11
C GLY A 16 3.94 -7.70 -10.11
N LEU A 17 5.21 -7.26 -10.17
CA LEU A 17 6.21 -7.82 -11.07
C LEU A 17 6.57 -9.27 -10.71
N ALA A 18 6.64 -9.61 -9.43
CA ALA A 18 6.88 -10.98 -8.97
C ALA A 18 5.74 -11.92 -9.40
N LEU A 19 4.48 -11.47 -9.25
CA LEU A 19 3.31 -12.22 -9.68
C LEU A 19 3.33 -12.46 -11.19
N ARG A 20 3.64 -11.43 -11.97
CA ARG A 20 3.74 -11.54 -13.44
C ARG A 20 4.89 -12.45 -13.87
N GLY A 21 6.07 -12.29 -13.28
CA GLY A 21 7.23 -13.12 -13.55
C GLY A 21 6.95 -14.61 -13.29
N LYS A 22 6.22 -14.92 -12.21
CA LYS A 22 5.78 -16.28 -11.88
C LYS A 22 4.76 -16.83 -12.89
N ASN A 23 3.79 -16.02 -13.32
CA ASN A 23 2.74 -16.45 -14.24
C ASN A 23 3.26 -16.63 -15.68
N GLU A 24 4.17 -15.78 -16.13
CA GLU A 24 4.74 -15.80 -17.48
C GLU A 24 6.02 -16.66 -17.59
N GLY A 25 6.54 -17.20 -16.48
CA GLY A 25 7.83 -17.92 -16.47
C GLY A 25 9.04 -17.04 -16.84
N SER A 26 8.91 -15.72 -16.71
CA SER A 26 9.90 -14.75 -17.19
C SER A 26 10.95 -14.44 -16.12
N ALA A 27 12.15 -15.01 -16.31
CA ALA A 27 13.29 -14.76 -15.42
C ALA A 27 13.66 -13.27 -15.32
N ARG A 28 13.49 -12.49 -16.40
CA ARG A 28 13.76 -11.04 -16.41
C ARG A 28 12.86 -10.26 -15.45
N LEU A 29 11.56 -10.57 -15.44
CA LEU A 29 10.61 -9.92 -14.53
C LEU A 29 10.88 -10.30 -13.08
N GLY A 30 11.32 -11.55 -12.84
CA GLY A 30 11.81 -11.98 -11.53
C GLY A 30 13.03 -11.19 -11.05
N THR A 31 14.01 -10.95 -11.92
CA THR A 31 15.19 -10.12 -11.59
C THR A 31 14.80 -8.67 -11.27
N ILE A 32 13.90 -8.07 -12.06
CA ILE A 32 13.44 -6.69 -11.81
C ILE A 32 12.67 -6.61 -10.49
N ALA A 33 11.81 -7.59 -10.19
CA ALA A 33 11.13 -7.67 -8.90
C ALA A 33 12.13 -7.74 -7.73
N GLY A 34 13.16 -8.57 -7.83
CA GLY A 34 14.21 -8.66 -6.81
C GLY A 34 14.99 -7.35 -6.61
N LEU A 35 15.25 -6.60 -7.69
CA LEU A 35 15.88 -5.27 -7.58
C LEU A 35 14.98 -4.26 -6.87
N VAL A 36 13.68 -4.26 -7.18
CA VAL A 36 12.69 -3.39 -6.51
C VAL A 36 12.59 -3.76 -5.02
N GLU A 37 12.61 -5.05 -4.70
CA GLU A 37 12.64 -5.55 -3.32
C GLU A 37 13.92 -5.09 -2.59
N MET A 38 15.08 -5.14 -3.24
CA MET A 38 16.34 -4.69 -2.65
C MET A 38 16.31 -3.21 -2.28
N VAL A 39 15.79 -2.35 -3.18
CA VAL A 39 15.65 -0.91 -2.91
C VAL A 39 14.68 -0.66 -1.75
N LYS A 40 13.57 -1.38 -1.71
CA LYS A 40 12.59 -1.31 -0.62
C LYS A 40 13.20 -1.74 0.71
N LEU A 41 13.86 -2.90 0.78
CA LEU A 41 14.47 -3.42 1.99
C LEU A 41 15.58 -2.50 2.50
N THR A 42 16.44 -2.02 1.59
CA THR A 42 17.47 -1.03 1.94
C THR A 42 16.85 0.21 2.55
N GLY A 43 15.81 0.77 1.91
CA GLY A 43 15.09 1.93 2.44
C GLY A 43 14.45 1.68 3.80
N MET A 44 13.80 0.51 4.00
CA MET A 44 13.23 0.14 5.30
C MET A 44 14.29 -0.01 6.39
N VAL A 45 15.39 -0.71 6.09
CA VAL A 45 16.50 -0.91 7.02
C VAL A 45 17.14 0.42 7.39
N THR A 46 17.37 1.32 6.43
CA THR A 46 17.91 2.67 6.70
C THR A 46 16.98 3.47 7.60
N ILE A 47 15.66 3.42 7.40
CA ILE A 47 14.70 4.11 8.28
C ILE A 47 14.68 3.50 9.67
N ILE A 48 14.68 2.18 9.79
CA ILE A 48 14.70 1.49 11.09
C ILE A 48 15.98 1.84 11.85
N LEU A 49 17.14 1.78 11.19
CA LEU A 49 18.42 2.17 11.78
C LEU A 49 18.45 3.64 12.16
N PHE A 50 17.89 4.52 11.32
CA PHE A 50 17.76 5.94 11.62
C PHE A 50 16.86 6.17 12.84
N LEU A 51 15.71 5.50 12.92
CA LEU A 51 14.81 5.59 14.06
C LEU A 51 15.46 5.07 15.34
N ILE A 52 16.12 3.90 15.32
CA ILE A 52 16.85 3.35 16.47
C ILE A 52 17.97 4.28 16.93
N TYR A 53 18.67 4.91 15.97
CA TYR A 53 19.77 5.83 16.27
C TYR A 53 19.27 7.20 16.76
N SER A 54 18.12 7.66 16.25
CA SER A 54 17.46 8.89 16.66
C SER A 54 16.67 8.76 17.97
N ASP A 55 16.29 7.54 18.37
CA ASP A 55 15.66 7.22 19.67
C ASP A 55 16.60 7.48 20.87
N HIS A 56 17.83 7.92 20.63
CA HIS A 56 18.73 8.47 21.64
C HIS A 56 18.52 9.97 21.93
N TYR A 57 17.51 10.60 21.33
CA TYR A 57 17.12 11.97 21.63
C TYR A 57 15.63 12.06 21.99
N ASP A 58 15.43 12.43 23.25
CA ASP A 58 14.20 12.86 23.92
C ASP A 58 13.22 11.78 24.40
N ASP A 59 13.35 11.51 25.71
CA ASP A 59 12.23 11.29 26.65
C ASP A 59 11.04 12.23 26.35
N TYR A 60 9.85 11.85 26.84
CA TYR A 60 8.51 12.50 26.74
C TYR A 60 7.57 11.77 25.74
N LEU A 61 6.39 11.25 26.08
CA LEU A 61 5.38 11.71 27.04
C LEU A 61 4.33 10.63 27.33
N ALA A 62 3.69 10.83 28.48
CA ALA A 62 2.56 10.11 29.05
C ALA A 62 1.42 9.74 28.08
N SER A 63 0.84 8.57 28.34
CA SER A 63 -0.34 7.98 27.69
C SER A 63 -1.49 8.96 27.41
N PRO A 64 -2.04 8.90 26.17
CA PRO A 64 -3.49 8.88 26.03
C PRO A 64 -3.85 7.69 25.13
N TRP A 65 -4.18 6.55 25.72
CA TRP A 65 -4.58 5.33 25.00
C TRP A 65 -5.65 5.59 23.94
N HIS A 66 -6.50 6.61 24.13
CA HIS A 66 -7.51 7.04 23.15
C HIS A 66 -6.93 7.81 21.96
N PHE A 67 -5.97 8.71 22.18
CA PHE A 67 -5.28 9.42 21.10
C PHE A 67 -4.54 8.43 20.19
N TRP A 68 -3.76 7.52 20.79
CA TRP A 68 -3.07 6.46 20.05
C TRP A 68 -4.03 5.55 19.30
N ARG A 69 -5.18 5.19 19.89
CA ARG A 69 -6.18 4.34 19.20
C ARG A 69 -6.79 5.05 18.00
N TRP A 70 -7.10 6.34 18.11
CA TRP A 70 -7.62 7.14 16.98
C TRP A 70 -6.55 7.35 15.91
N LEU A 71 -5.31 7.63 16.30
CA LEU A 71 -4.16 7.77 15.40
C LEU A 71 -3.92 6.48 14.60
N VAL A 72 -3.86 5.34 15.29
CA VAL A 72 -3.67 4.02 14.67
C VAL A 72 -4.84 3.68 13.76
N LEU A 73 -6.09 3.96 14.17
CA LEU A 73 -7.25 3.73 13.33
C LEU A 73 -7.22 4.59 12.06
N GLN A 74 -6.88 5.88 12.19
CA GLN A 74 -6.74 6.79 11.04
C GLN A 74 -5.65 6.32 10.08
N LEU A 75 -4.51 5.88 10.60
CA LEU A 75 -3.42 5.31 9.80
C LEU A 75 -3.85 4.04 9.07
N VAL A 76 -4.52 3.10 9.76
CA VAL A 76 -4.98 1.84 9.17
C VAL A 76 -6.05 2.09 8.10
N VAL A 77 -7.06 2.91 8.39
CA VAL A 77 -8.14 3.23 7.43
C VAL A 77 -7.59 4.03 6.25
N GLY A 78 -6.74 5.02 6.52
CA GLY A 78 -6.08 5.81 5.48
C GLY A 78 -5.22 4.95 4.57
N TRP A 79 -4.45 4.02 5.16
CA TRP A 79 -3.63 3.07 4.39
C TRP A 79 -4.46 2.10 3.56
N LEU A 80 -5.57 1.56 4.10
CA LEU A 80 -6.49 0.70 3.33
C LEU A 80 -7.13 1.45 2.16
N ALA A 81 -7.49 2.72 2.37
CA ALA A 81 -8.05 3.57 1.34
C ALA A 81 -7.02 3.87 0.23
N LEU A 82 -5.76 4.19 0.59
CA LEU A 82 -4.65 4.32 -0.36
C LEU A 82 -4.34 3.01 -1.09
N ARG A 83 -4.42 1.88 -0.39
CA ARG A 83 -4.19 0.56 -0.95
C ARG A 83 -5.10 0.30 -2.14
N TYR A 84 -6.38 0.60 -2.01
CA TYR A 84 -7.31 0.44 -3.11
C TYR A 84 -7.29 1.58 -4.12
N GLY A 85 -7.16 2.82 -3.65
CA GLY A 85 -7.21 4.01 -4.48
C GLY A 85 -6.02 4.14 -5.43
N LEU A 86 -4.83 3.66 -5.03
CA LEU A 86 -3.60 3.82 -5.79
C LEU A 86 -2.78 2.53 -5.91
N PHE A 87 -2.53 1.81 -4.81
CA PHE A 87 -1.56 0.70 -4.84
C PHE A 87 -2.07 -0.51 -5.63
N ASP A 88 -3.36 -0.83 -5.56
CA ASP A 88 -3.97 -1.89 -6.37
C ASP A 88 -3.87 -1.60 -7.88
N TRP A 89 -3.92 -0.32 -8.28
CA TRP A 89 -3.72 0.05 -9.69
C TRP A 89 -2.30 -0.24 -10.14
N ILE A 90 -1.33 0.23 -9.35
CA ILE A 90 0.09 0.01 -9.64
C ILE A 90 0.38 -1.49 -9.67
N HIS A 91 -0.10 -2.23 -8.67
CA HIS A 91 0.03 -3.68 -8.60
C HIS A 91 -0.58 -4.37 -9.82
N ASN A 92 -1.83 -4.07 -10.18
CA ASN A 92 -2.51 -4.70 -11.31
C ASN A 92 -1.80 -4.41 -12.64
N ILE A 93 -1.36 -3.16 -12.86
CA ILE A 93 -0.60 -2.76 -14.05
C ILE A 93 0.72 -3.54 -14.13
N CYS A 94 1.48 -3.59 -13.03
CA CYS A 94 2.74 -4.35 -12.97
C CYS A 94 2.53 -5.86 -13.12
N ALA A 95 1.41 -6.38 -12.60
CA ALA A 95 1.02 -7.78 -12.68
C ALA A 95 0.48 -8.19 -14.07
N GLY A 96 0.22 -7.23 -14.96
CA GLY A 96 -0.46 -7.49 -16.23
C GLY A 96 -1.93 -7.91 -16.08
N LEU A 97 -2.55 -7.59 -14.94
CA LEU A 97 -3.95 -7.87 -14.65
C LEU A 97 -4.83 -6.73 -15.15
N ASP A 98 -6.12 -7.01 -15.34
CA ASP A 98 -7.11 -5.95 -15.57
C ASP A 98 -7.02 -4.93 -14.43
N TRP A 99 -6.95 -3.64 -14.75
CA TRP A 99 -6.91 -2.57 -13.76
C TRP A 99 -8.15 -2.55 -12.86
N LYS A 100 -9.26 -3.17 -13.30
CA LYS A 100 -10.47 -3.40 -12.50
C LYS A 100 -10.39 -4.59 -11.56
N TYR A 101 -9.31 -5.36 -11.61
CA TYR A 101 -9.16 -6.53 -10.78
C TYR A 101 -9.12 -6.15 -9.30
N ILE A 102 -9.95 -6.82 -8.51
CA ILE A 102 -9.92 -6.77 -7.06
C ILE A 102 -9.33 -8.09 -6.58
N GLY A 103 -8.40 -8.10 -5.61
CA GLY A 103 -7.82 -9.33 -5.08
C GLY A 103 -8.86 -10.33 -4.53
N LYS A 104 -8.50 -11.59 -4.30
CA LYS A 104 -9.43 -12.62 -3.75
C LYS A 104 -9.03 -13.11 -2.36
N THR A 105 -7.80 -12.81 -1.95
CA THR A 105 -7.13 -13.47 -0.84
C THR A 105 -7.28 -12.69 0.45
N LYS A 106 -7.15 -11.36 0.42
CA LYS A 106 -7.16 -10.54 1.63
C LYS A 106 -8.59 -10.26 2.10
N LEU A 107 -8.79 -10.14 3.42
CA LEU A 107 -10.10 -9.83 4.04
C LEU A 107 -10.72 -8.55 3.45
N TYR A 108 -9.88 -7.55 3.25
CA TYR A 108 -10.25 -6.30 2.59
C TYR A 108 -10.80 -6.52 1.17
N ASP A 109 -10.14 -7.35 0.36
CA ASP A 109 -10.59 -7.63 -1.00
C ASP A 109 -11.94 -8.38 -1.01
N LYS A 110 -12.16 -9.28 -0.06
CA LYS A 110 -13.44 -9.97 0.11
C LYS A 110 -14.56 -8.99 0.45
N PHE A 111 -14.29 -8.01 1.31
CA PHE A 111 -15.25 -6.96 1.65
C PHE A 111 -15.59 -6.10 0.42
N LEU A 112 -14.58 -5.62 -0.31
CA LEU A 112 -14.78 -4.84 -1.53
C LEU A 112 -15.54 -5.60 -2.61
N ARG A 113 -15.21 -6.88 -2.83
CA ARG A 113 -15.94 -7.75 -3.78
C ARG A 113 -17.40 -7.94 -3.38
N LYS A 114 -17.71 -7.98 -2.09
CA LYS A 114 -19.09 -8.06 -1.59
C LYS A 114 -19.85 -6.76 -1.84
N LEU A 115 -19.18 -5.62 -1.69
CA LEU A 115 -19.79 -4.28 -1.83
C LEU A 115 -19.94 -3.84 -3.30
N MET A 116 -18.95 -4.14 -4.14
CA MET A 116 -18.85 -3.64 -5.52
C MET A 116 -19.07 -4.73 -6.58
N GLY A 117 -19.14 -6.00 -6.19
CA GLY A 117 -19.16 -7.13 -7.11
C GLY A 117 -17.77 -7.50 -7.64
N LYS A 118 -17.71 -8.56 -8.46
CA LYS A 118 -16.44 -9.10 -9.00
C LYS A 118 -15.81 -8.20 -10.07
N GLN A 119 -16.65 -7.50 -10.83
CA GLN A 119 -16.28 -6.57 -11.91
C GLN A 119 -17.25 -5.38 -11.89
N PRO A 120 -16.98 -4.37 -11.05
CA PRO A 120 -17.80 -3.16 -11.00
C PRO A 120 -17.77 -2.40 -12.34
N PRO A 121 -18.86 -1.71 -12.71
CA PRO A 121 -18.90 -0.88 -13.91
C PRO A 121 -17.83 0.21 -13.89
N PHE A 122 -17.30 0.54 -15.08
CA PHE A 122 -16.16 1.47 -15.25
C PHE A 122 -16.25 2.75 -14.42
N PRO A 123 -17.30 3.59 -14.57
CA PRO A 123 -17.35 4.88 -13.90
C PRO A 123 -17.40 4.71 -12.38
N PHE A 124 -18.19 3.74 -11.90
CA PHE A 124 -18.31 3.46 -10.48
C PHE A 124 -16.98 3.02 -9.86
N HIS A 125 -16.25 2.12 -10.51
CA HIS A 125 -14.95 1.65 -10.03
C HIS A 125 -13.87 2.73 -10.06
N PHE A 126 -13.85 3.57 -11.09
CA PHE A 126 -12.90 4.67 -11.21
C PHE A 126 -13.15 5.73 -10.12
N TRP A 127 -14.40 6.19 -9.98
CA TRP A 127 -14.75 7.23 -8.99
C TRP A 127 -14.54 6.77 -7.55
N THR A 128 -14.90 5.52 -7.21
CA THR A 128 -14.66 4.98 -5.86
C THR A 128 -13.17 4.95 -5.51
N ARG A 129 -12.29 4.67 -6.47
CA ARG A 129 -10.84 4.73 -6.26
C ARG A 129 -10.33 6.15 -6.06
N ILE A 130 -10.80 7.11 -6.85
CA ILE A 130 -10.42 8.52 -6.67
C ILE A 130 -10.89 9.04 -5.30
N VAL A 131 -12.11 8.70 -4.89
CA VAL A 131 -12.64 9.07 -3.57
C VAL A 131 -11.82 8.43 -2.45
N LEU A 132 -11.52 7.13 -2.55
CA LEU A 132 -10.73 6.43 -1.53
C LEU A 132 -9.26 6.90 -1.51
N LEU A 133 -8.69 7.28 -2.64
CA LEU A 133 -7.39 7.95 -2.71
C LEU A 133 -7.42 9.29 -1.98
N GLY A 134 -8.44 10.11 -2.23
CA GLY A 134 -8.63 11.39 -1.54
C GLY A 134 -8.83 11.23 -0.03
N ILE A 135 -9.64 10.26 0.41
CA ILE A 135 -9.82 9.93 1.83
C ILE A 135 -8.50 9.43 2.43
N GLY A 136 -7.78 8.54 1.75
CA GLY A 136 -6.52 8.00 2.23
C GLY A 136 -5.46 9.07 2.41
N LEU A 137 -5.28 9.93 1.41
CA LEU A 137 -4.39 11.09 1.49
C LEU A 137 -4.83 12.04 2.60
N GLY A 138 -6.12 12.37 2.69
CA GLY A 138 -6.64 13.30 3.70
C GLY A 138 -6.49 12.79 5.13
N LEU A 139 -6.67 11.49 5.37
CA LEU A 139 -6.48 10.86 6.68
C LEU A 139 -5.00 10.80 7.08
N ILE A 140 -4.11 10.62 6.12
CA ILE A 140 -2.67 10.48 6.38
C ILE A 140 -1.96 11.84 6.43
N LEU A 141 -2.43 12.85 5.69
CA LEU A 141 -1.87 14.21 5.66
C LEU A 141 -2.34 15.10 6.84
N LYS A 142 -3.40 14.71 7.54
CA LYS A 142 -3.91 15.42 8.73
C LYS A 142 -3.21 14.99 10.04
N LEU A 143 -2.27 14.06 9.96
CA LEU A 143 -1.34 13.67 11.03
C LEU A 143 -0.19 14.68 11.13
#